data_AF-A0A9D8LMV6-F1
#
_entry.id   AF-A0A9D8LMV6-F1
#
_cell.length_a   1.000
_cell.length_b   1.000
_cell.length_c   1.000
_cell.angle_alpha   90.00
_cell.angle_beta   90.00
_cell.angle_gamma   90.00
#
_symmetry.space_group_name_H-M   'P 1'
#
loop_
_entity.id
_entity.type
_entity.pdbx_description
1 polymer ?
#
loop_
_entity_poly.entity_id
_entity_poly.type
_entity_poly.pdbx_seq_one_letter_code
_entity_poly.pdbx_strand_id
1 'polypeptide(L)'
;MPSRIAADLAHLARLASDGGLDLRQVALRVKADLLLSTANPPAEDMEAFRDMAAALIPVIDEPTALILARKLAGWRHTPPEVLAALRARGGEVLAALVRKGTPRTPAEIEDSAAGADAAVTLALGARR
;
A
#
# COMPACT_ATOMS: atom_id res chain seq x y z
N MET A 1 -9.40 2.87 -42.32
CA MET A 1 -9.87 1.86 -41.34
C MET A 1 -8.83 1.82 -40.22
N PRO A 2 -9.13 2.30 -38.99
CA PRO A 2 -8.18 2.18 -37.88
C PRO A 2 -7.83 0.70 -37.65
N SER A 3 -6.57 0.40 -37.32
CA SER A 3 -6.13 -0.96 -37.09
C SER A 3 -6.90 -1.58 -35.92
N ARG A 4 -7.24 -2.87 -36.04
CA ARG A 4 -7.99 -3.63 -35.01
C ARG A 4 -7.38 -3.48 -33.61
N ILE A 5 -6.04 -3.42 -33.55
CA ILE A 5 -5.25 -3.20 -32.33
C ILE A 5 -5.53 -1.83 -31.70
N ALA A 6 -5.66 -0.76 -32.51
CA ALA A 6 -5.97 0.57 -31.99
C ALA A 6 -7.39 0.66 -31.41
N ALA A 7 -8.33 -0.10 -31.99
CA ALA A 7 -9.69 -0.21 -31.48
C ALA A 7 -9.75 -1.00 -30.16
N ASP A 8 -8.98 -2.10 -30.05
CA ASP A 8 -8.87 -2.92 -28.85
C ASP A 8 -8.21 -2.15 -27.70
N LEU A 9 -7.14 -1.38 -27.96
CA LEU A 9 -6.50 -0.53 -26.96
C LEU A 9 -7.41 0.60 -26.49
N ALA A 10 -8.15 1.24 -27.40
CA ALA A 10 -9.14 2.25 -27.04
C ALA A 10 -10.31 1.66 -26.24
N HIS A 11 -10.69 0.41 -26.51
CA HIS A 11 -11.71 -0.31 -25.75
C HIS A 11 -11.21 -0.69 -24.35
N LEU A 12 -9.98 -1.16 -24.21
CA LEU A 12 -9.33 -1.41 -22.92
C LEU A 12 -9.18 -0.14 -22.08
N ALA A 13 -8.81 0.98 -22.70
CA ALA A 13 -8.71 2.28 -22.02
C ALA A 13 -10.09 2.78 -21.54
N ARG A 14 -11.14 2.57 -22.33
CA ARG A 14 -12.52 2.85 -21.93
C ARG A 14 -12.99 1.92 -20.81
N LEU A 15 -12.70 0.63 -20.88
CA LEU A 15 -13.00 -0.34 -19.82
C LEU A 15 -12.26 -0.03 -18.50
N ALA A 16 -11.02 0.46 -18.57
CA ALA A 16 -10.31 0.94 -17.40
C ALA A 16 -10.98 2.19 -16.79
N SER A 17 -11.51 3.07 -17.65
CA SER A 17 -12.20 4.30 -17.22
C SER A 17 -13.63 4.04 -16.68
N ASP A 18 -14.35 3.07 -17.28
CA ASP A 18 -15.73 2.74 -16.96
C ASP A 18 -15.86 1.63 -15.89
N GLY A 19 -14.81 0.82 -15.68
CA GLY A 19 -14.81 -0.38 -14.85
C GLY A 19 -14.31 -0.22 -13.41
N GLY A 20 -14.12 1.00 -12.92
CA GLY A 20 -13.66 1.27 -11.54
C GLY A 20 -12.15 1.14 -11.32
N LEU A 21 -11.34 1.08 -12.39
CA LEU A 21 -9.88 1.09 -12.28
C LEU A 21 -9.38 2.54 -12.15
N ASP A 22 -9.23 3.01 -10.91
CA ASP A 22 -8.64 4.31 -10.65
C ASP A 22 -7.13 4.29 -10.97
N LEU A 23 -6.77 4.86 -12.12
CA LEU A 23 -5.40 4.93 -12.63
C LEU A 23 -4.42 5.56 -11.63
N ARG A 24 -4.91 6.39 -10.69
CA ARG A 24 -4.07 6.98 -9.64
C ARG A 24 -3.58 5.91 -8.66
N GLN A 25 -4.44 4.95 -8.31
CA GLN A 25 -4.09 3.83 -7.43
C GLN A 25 -3.13 2.86 -8.12
N VAL A 26 -3.33 2.65 -9.43
CA VAL A 26 -2.40 1.89 -10.27
C VAL A 26 -1.03 2.59 -10.30
N ALA A 27 -0.99 3.90 -10.55
CA ALA A 27 0.24 4.68 -10.57
C ALA A 27 0.99 4.62 -9.24
N LEU A 28 0.29 4.73 -8.10
CA LEU A 28 0.87 4.58 -6.77
C LEU A 28 1.53 3.21 -6.58
N ARG A 29 0.85 2.14 -7.00
CA ARG A 29 1.40 0.78 -6.92
C ARG A 29 2.62 0.60 -7.80
N VAL A 30 2.57 1.07 -9.04
CA VAL A 30 3.70 0.99 -9.97
C VAL A 30 4.88 1.76 -9.40
N LYS A 31 4.68 2.96 -8.88
CA LYS A 31 5.74 3.76 -8.26
C LYS A 31 6.35 3.05 -7.05
N ALA A 32 5.54 2.45 -6.19
CA ALA A 32 6.04 1.63 -5.08
C ALA A 32 6.89 0.45 -5.58
N ASP A 33 6.47 -0.24 -6.64
CA ASP A 33 7.19 -1.39 -7.20
C ASP A 33 8.53 -1.01 -7.84
N LEU A 34 8.58 0.13 -8.54
CA LEU A 34 9.83 0.66 -9.09
C LEU A 34 10.82 1.03 -7.98
N LEU A 35 10.33 1.69 -6.93
CA LEU A 35 11.16 2.07 -5.78
C LEU A 35 11.68 0.83 -5.01
N LEU A 36 10.84 -0.17 -4.80
CA LEU A 36 11.22 -1.44 -4.17
C LEU A 36 12.27 -2.20 -4.96
N SER A 37 12.25 -2.09 -6.29
CA SER A 37 13.23 -2.70 -7.19
C SER A 37 14.56 -1.94 -7.24
N THR A 38 14.63 -0.75 -6.63
CA THR A 38 15.82 0.10 -6.63
C THR A 38 16.59 -0.05 -5.30
N ALA A 39 17.88 -0.41 -5.38
CA ALA A 39 18.69 -0.65 -4.18
C ALA A 39 18.85 0.61 -3.30
N ASN A 40 19.02 1.76 -3.95
CA ASN A 40 19.10 3.08 -3.31
C ASN A 40 18.21 4.07 -4.07
N PRO A 41 16.93 4.19 -3.70
CA PRO A 41 16.00 5.07 -4.41
C PRO A 41 16.44 6.54 -4.28
N PRO A 42 16.39 7.33 -5.37
CA PRO A 42 16.80 8.73 -5.32
C PRO A 42 15.80 9.55 -4.47
N ALA A 43 16.30 10.62 -3.85
CA ALA A 43 15.52 11.43 -2.91
C ALA A 43 14.27 12.05 -3.57
N GLU A 44 14.40 12.54 -4.80
CA GLU A 44 13.30 13.13 -5.58
C GLU A 44 12.15 12.13 -5.80
N ASP A 45 12.46 10.89 -6.19
CA ASP A 45 11.43 9.86 -6.38
C ASP A 45 10.75 9.47 -5.07
N MET A 46 11.51 9.50 -3.96
CA MET A 46 10.98 9.26 -2.62
C MET A 46 10.05 10.38 -2.15
N GLU A 47 10.41 11.65 -2.37
CA GLU A 47 9.55 12.80 -2.07
C GLU A 47 8.26 12.73 -2.86
N ALA A 48 8.37 12.55 -4.18
CA ALA A 48 7.20 12.44 -5.03
C ALA A 48 6.37 11.17 -4.73
N PHE A 49 6.94 10.14 -4.09
CA PHE A 49 6.18 9.00 -3.59
C PHE A 49 5.42 9.34 -2.30
N ARG A 50 6.03 10.10 -1.39
CA ARG A 50 5.39 10.57 -0.16
C ARG A 50 4.16 11.40 -0.47
N ASP A 51 4.27 12.36 -1.39
CA ASP A 51 3.14 13.23 -1.80
C ASP A 51 1.99 12.42 -2.39
N MET A 52 2.32 11.49 -3.30
CA MET A 52 1.34 10.62 -3.93
C MET A 52 0.66 9.70 -2.92
N ALA A 53 1.43 9.13 -2.00
CA ALA A 53 0.94 8.25 -0.94
C ALA A 53 0.04 8.99 0.04
N ALA A 54 0.42 10.21 0.46
CA ALA A 54 -0.38 11.05 1.36
C ALA A 54 -1.76 11.37 0.76
N ALA A 55 -1.80 11.68 -0.55
CA ALA A 55 -3.04 12.00 -1.24
C ALA A 55 -3.93 10.77 -1.47
N LEU A 56 -3.34 9.61 -1.78
CA LEU A 56 -4.10 8.46 -2.29
C LEU A 56 -4.40 7.38 -1.25
N ILE A 57 -3.51 7.12 -0.28
CA ILE A 57 -3.72 6.05 0.72
C ILE A 57 -5.06 6.18 1.47
N PRO A 58 -5.58 7.38 1.79
CA PRO A 58 -6.89 7.50 2.44
C PRO A 58 -8.07 7.06 1.56
N VAL A 59 -7.94 7.15 0.23
CA VAL A 59 -9.06 6.99 -0.72
C VAL A 59 -8.93 5.77 -1.63
N ILE A 60 -7.77 5.09 -1.63
CA ILE A 60 -7.58 3.85 -2.39
C ILE A 60 -8.47 2.73 -1.87
N ASP A 61 -8.74 1.75 -2.74
CA ASP A 61 -9.47 0.55 -2.34
C ASP A 61 -8.68 -0.30 -1.34
N GLU A 62 -9.41 -1.12 -0.59
CA GLU A 62 -8.84 -1.99 0.44
C GLU A 62 -7.83 -3.01 -0.13
N PRO A 63 -8.09 -3.69 -1.26
CA PRO A 63 -7.12 -4.60 -1.87
C PRO A 63 -5.78 -3.94 -2.21
N THR A 64 -5.80 -2.72 -2.73
CA THR A 64 -4.61 -1.93 -3.05
C THR A 64 -3.87 -1.55 -1.77
N ALA A 65 -4.58 -1.07 -0.74
CA ALA A 65 -3.98 -0.75 0.55
C ALA A 65 -3.27 -1.97 1.18
N LEU A 66 -3.88 -3.16 1.09
CA LEU A 66 -3.28 -4.41 1.57
C LEU A 66 -1.99 -4.77 0.84
N ILE A 67 -1.97 -4.61 -0.48
CA ILE A 67 -0.79 -4.90 -1.28
C ILE A 67 0.35 -3.93 -0.93
N LEU A 68 0.04 -2.65 -0.77
CA LEU A 68 1.03 -1.65 -0.35
C LEU A 68 1.55 -1.95 1.07
N ALA A 69 0.68 -2.24 2.03
CA ALA A 69 1.09 -2.63 3.39
C ALA A 69 2.03 -3.83 3.40
N ARG A 70 1.69 -4.89 2.64
CA ARG A 70 2.56 -6.07 2.53
C ARG A 70 3.89 -5.74 1.87
N LYS A 71 3.94 -4.85 0.90
CA LYS A 71 5.20 -4.49 0.24
C LYS A 71 6.10 -3.64 1.13
N LEU A 72 5.51 -2.60 1.75
CA LEU A 72 6.23 -1.54 2.43
C LEU A 72 6.62 -1.88 3.88
N ALA A 73 5.91 -2.77 4.56
CA ALA A 73 6.17 -3.09 5.97
C ALA A 73 7.59 -3.61 6.26
N GLY A 74 8.26 -4.24 5.28
CA GLY A 74 9.61 -4.78 5.42
C GLY A 74 10.67 -4.01 4.65
N TRP A 75 10.31 -2.91 3.99
CA TRP A 75 11.25 -2.16 3.17
C TRP A 75 11.92 -1.06 3.99
N ARG A 76 13.27 -1.08 4.05
CA ARG A 76 14.07 -0.20 4.90
C ARG A 76 13.92 1.30 4.60
N HIS A 77 13.50 1.63 3.39
CA HIS A 77 13.36 3.00 2.91
C HIS A 77 11.93 3.52 3.02
N THR A 78 10.99 2.72 3.54
CA THR A 78 9.59 3.14 3.64
C THR A 78 9.47 4.40 4.52
N PRO A 79 8.88 5.49 4.00
CA PRO A 79 8.66 6.68 4.80
C PRO A 79 7.73 6.40 6.00
N PRO A 80 8.04 6.89 7.20
CA PRO A 80 7.25 6.63 8.40
C PRO A 80 5.81 7.12 8.29
N GLU A 81 5.58 8.25 7.61
CA GLU A 81 4.25 8.81 7.35
C GLU A 81 3.39 7.92 6.44
N VAL A 82 4.00 7.20 5.50
CA VAL A 82 3.29 6.24 4.64
C VAL A 82 2.84 5.02 5.44
N LEU A 83 3.69 4.54 6.36
CA LEU A 83 3.28 3.49 7.31
C LEU A 83 2.19 3.99 8.26
N ALA A 84 2.27 5.23 8.74
CA ALA A 84 1.23 5.82 9.59
C ALA A 84 -0.12 5.90 8.86
N ALA A 85 -0.14 6.36 7.61
CA ALA A 85 -1.34 6.43 6.79
C ALA A 85 -1.96 5.03 6.55
N LEU A 86 -1.14 4.01 6.30
CA LEU A 86 -1.63 2.63 6.17
C LEU A 86 -2.14 2.06 7.50
N ARG A 87 -1.48 2.36 8.64
CA ARG A 87 -1.96 1.95 9.97
C ARG A 87 -3.30 2.58 10.32
N ALA A 88 -3.49 3.86 9.97
CA ALA A 88 -4.72 4.60 10.23
C ALA A 88 -5.95 3.99 9.53
N ARG A 89 -5.76 3.20 8.46
CA ARG A 89 -6.85 2.44 7.83
C ARG A 89 -7.37 1.30 8.69
N GLY A 90 -6.57 0.78 9.62
CA GLY A 90 -6.98 -0.31 10.52
C GLY A 90 -7.19 -1.65 9.81
N GLY A 91 -7.98 -2.53 10.44
CA GLY A 91 -8.46 -3.80 9.87
C GLY A 91 -7.35 -4.71 9.32
N GLU A 92 -7.61 -5.31 8.16
CA GLU A 92 -6.68 -6.23 7.50
C GLU A 92 -5.38 -5.55 7.06
N VAL A 93 -5.41 -4.25 6.74
CA VAL A 93 -4.21 -3.47 6.37
C VAL A 93 -3.27 -3.37 7.57
N LEU A 94 -3.79 -3.03 8.74
CA LEU A 94 -3.01 -3.02 9.98
C LEU A 94 -2.50 -4.44 10.33
N ALA A 95 -3.34 -5.47 10.22
CA ALA A 95 -2.92 -6.85 10.45
C ALA A 95 -1.82 -7.30 9.48
N ALA A 96 -1.85 -6.86 8.22
CA ALA A 96 -0.79 -7.12 7.24
C ALA A 96 0.53 -6.42 7.60
N LEU A 97 0.48 -5.16 8.05
CA LEU A 97 1.65 -4.43 8.53
C LEU A 97 2.28 -5.13 9.74
N VAL A 98 1.47 -5.56 10.71
CA VAL A 98 1.95 -6.25 11.93
C VAL A 98 2.60 -7.60 11.60
N ARG A 99 1.98 -8.40 10.71
CA ARG A 99 2.54 -9.69 10.29
C ARG A 99 3.92 -9.57 9.65
N LYS A 100 4.19 -8.47 8.94
CA LYS A 100 5.39 -8.32 8.11
C LYS A 100 6.43 -7.33 8.62
N GLY A 101 6.07 -6.44 9.55
CA GLY A 101 6.97 -5.47 10.16
C GLY A 101 8.05 -6.11 11.03
N THR A 102 9.21 -5.46 11.11
CA THR A 102 10.33 -5.77 12.03
C THR A 102 9.86 -5.96 13.49
N PRO A 103 10.63 -6.68 14.34
CA PRO A 103 10.19 -7.04 15.68
C PRO A 103 9.88 -5.79 16.50
N ARG A 104 8.67 -5.76 17.04
CA ARG A 104 8.12 -4.64 17.80
C ARG A 104 8.47 -4.79 19.27
N THR A 105 8.75 -3.70 19.97
CA THR A 105 9.01 -3.77 21.41
C THR A 105 7.70 -4.06 22.17
N PRO A 106 7.74 -4.73 23.35
CA PRO A 106 6.55 -5.12 24.10
C PRO A 106 5.57 -3.96 24.38
N ALA A 107 6.10 -2.75 24.62
CA ALA A 107 5.32 -1.55 24.90
C ALA A 107 4.39 -1.12 23.74
N GLU A 108 4.79 -1.33 22.49
CA GLU A 108 3.96 -0.97 21.33
C GLU A 108 2.86 -2.00 21.03
N ILE A 109 3.00 -3.21 21.57
CA ILE A 109 2.01 -4.30 21.47
C ILE A 109 0.86 -4.04 22.46
N GLU A 110 1.19 -3.58 23.67
CA GLU A 110 0.22 -3.23 24.71
C GLU A 110 -0.66 -2.03 24.32
N ASP A 111 -0.07 -1.00 23.72
CA ASP A 111 -0.81 0.20 23.27
C ASP A 111 -1.73 -0.09 22.06
N SER A 112 -1.37 -1.07 21.23
CA SER A 112 -2.20 -1.50 20.09
C SER A 112 -3.37 -2.40 20.51
N ALA A 113 -3.29 -3.07 21.67
CA ALA A 113 -4.30 -4.01 22.15
C ALA A 113 -5.52 -3.34 22.82
N ALA A 114 -5.42 -2.06 23.20
CA ALA A 114 -6.49 -1.32 23.88
C ALA A 114 -7.72 -1.02 23.00
N GLY A 115 -7.73 -1.41 21.73
CA GLY A 115 -8.87 -1.30 20.82
C GLY A 115 -8.77 -2.15 19.56
N ALA A 116 -7.97 -3.23 19.59
CA ALA A 116 -7.64 -4.01 18.39
C ALA A 116 -8.79 -4.90 17.90
N ASP A 117 -9.08 -4.77 16.61
CA ASP A 117 -9.94 -5.67 15.82
C ASP A 117 -9.42 -7.13 15.89
N ALA A 118 -10.33 -8.11 15.82
CA ALA A 118 -10.02 -9.54 15.97
C ALA A 118 -8.94 -10.03 15.00
N ALA A 119 -8.88 -9.46 13.80
CA ALA A 119 -7.84 -9.74 12.80
C ALA A 119 -6.42 -9.35 13.28
N VAL A 120 -6.30 -8.25 14.03
CA VAL A 120 -5.03 -7.78 14.60
C VAL A 120 -4.61 -8.69 15.75
N THR A 121 -5.54 -9.11 16.60
CA THR A 121 -5.29 -10.05 17.69
C THR A 121 -4.81 -11.41 17.16
N LEU A 122 -5.41 -11.92 16.09
CA LEU A 122 -4.98 -13.15 15.42
C LEU A 122 -3.59 -13.00 14.79
N ALA A 123 -3.31 -11.85 14.15
CA ALA A 123 -2.00 -11.56 13.59
C ALA A 123 -0.88 -11.50 14.65
N LEU A 124 -1.19 -10.98 15.84
CA LEU A 124 -0.27 -10.97 16.98
C LEU A 124 -0.06 -12.38 17.56
N GLY A 125 -1.12 -13.19 17.63
CA GLY A 125 -1.05 -14.56 18.15
C GLY A 125 -0.27 -15.54 17.27
N ALA A 126 -0.31 -15.36 15.94
CA ALA A 126 0.40 -16.22 14.98
C ALA A 126 1.93 -16.02 14.93
N ARG A 127 2.47 -15.08 15.73
CA ARG A 127 3.90 -14.75 15.81
C ARG A 127 4.62 -15.29 17.05
N ARG A 128 3.94 -16.09 17.88
CA ARG A 128 4.56 -16.76 19.06
C ARG A 128 5.56 -17.84 18.68
#